data_AF-A0A7X7RWZ2-F1
#
_entry.id   AF-A0A7X7RWZ2-F1
#
_cell.length_a   1.000
_cell.length_b   1.000
_cell.length_c   1.000
_cell.angle_alpha   90.00
_cell.angle_beta   90.00
_cell.angle_gamma   90.00
#
_symmetry.space_group_name_H-M   'P 1'
#
loop_
_entity.id
_entity.type
_entity.pdbx_description
1 polymer ?
#
loop_
_entity_poly.entity_id
_entity_poly.type
_entity_poly.pdbx_seq_one_letter_code
_entity_poly.pdbx_strand_id
1 'polypeptide(L)'
;MRKNSYCCNEFVAWILNQTPDKDLLDFVVSNRTLKSAFEGNGYTLKPTNLRKVHFLRSYSSYPAFDFFIDFIKEKFASETSPTRAFLEILDQNWLDKHWRTVLRQAESPQLLVLAFLLSSKEKLNARAKRLIRCKTIWTNSLDKERDKIDLKPILLAIPPLFGQATATQTIQKAAETKPEPGVNARLNERLERERKEKRELKAKFQAEIEQANKKQDELKKTIALLKETIANSDIDTQVKLNQKDRELKAHLDQFFKKHFDTENTLKLATNSERFKGNADALIATSQLILKEQKALDLKHGLKSQCREQLVRLDKVLEDINLAVADSISLHPAILNVKLQIEAQINEINTAIELDDQPLASDTARQLHAAILNVNVKDDNLKKQLEALAKLVEQNADQGIILNDERDILKEIISERHALHLDIAQLKNTYTPQPDPDSDTIVIKEKPLVFNLFQHFANFHKIHLVVDACNVILQQNSHWQNIINRSSPSNAFSIASKELIDKAKLKAHWFLEITLVFDGSEPLNNIITDGNCTVVYARKVQEEHNADLVILEKTEALAKQGINVWLVTNDYGIRNKAEDTANAFVLTEAFTQLLLI
;
A
#
# COMPACT_ATOMS: atom_id res chain seq x y z
N MET A 1 0.62 11.05 49.08
CA MET A 1 0.66 11.11 47.61
C MET A 1 2.11 11.00 47.14
N ARG A 2 2.54 9.84 46.62
CA ARG A 2 3.90 9.70 46.07
C ARG A 2 3.96 10.54 44.78
N LYS A 3 4.77 11.61 44.76
CA LYS A 3 5.03 12.40 43.55
C LYS A 3 5.57 11.44 42.48
N ASN A 4 4.80 11.19 41.42
CA ASN A 4 5.24 10.37 40.30
C ASN A 4 6.38 11.10 39.58
N SER A 5 7.61 10.69 39.85
CA SER A 5 8.81 11.14 39.13
C SER A 5 8.72 10.68 37.68
N TYR A 6 8.96 11.58 36.72
CA TYR A 6 8.82 11.26 35.29
C TYR A 6 9.98 10.38 34.78
N CYS A 7 11.15 10.47 35.43
CA CYS A 7 12.34 9.66 35.21
C CYS A 7 12.99 9.24 36.55
N CYS A 8 13.98 8.33 36.50
CA CYS A 8 14.76 7.97 37.68
C CYS A 8 15.93 8.95 37.94
N ASN A 9 16.41 9.03 39.18
CA ASN A 9 17.50 9.95 39.54
C ASN A 9 18.82 9.55 38.86
N GLU A 10 19.00 8.25 38.62
CA GLU A 10 20.17 7.68 37.98
C GLU A 10 20.28 8.11 36.51
N PHE A 11 19.14 8.24 35.80
CA PHE A 11 19.08 8.84 34.47
C PHE A 11 19.52 10.30 34.49
N VAL A 12 18.94 11.10 35.39
CA VAL A 12 19.29 12.53 35.51
C VAL A 12 20.77 12.68 35.84
N ALA A 13 21.28 11.93 36.81
CA ALA A 13 22.69 11.95 37.19
C ALA A 13 23.62 11.56 36.03
N TRP A 14 23.23 10.57 35.23
CA TRP A 14 23.99 10.18 34.04
C TRP A 14 24.07 11.31 33.02
N ILE A 15 22.94 11.96 32.70
CA ILE A 15 22.90 13.10 31.75
C ILE A 15 23.76 14.27 32.24
N LEU A 16 23.61 14.65 33.52
CA LEU A 16 24.39 15.73 34.11
C LEU A 16 25.89 15.41 34.12
N ASN A 17 26.27 14.12 34.25
CA ASN A 17 27.67 13.70 34.18
C ASN A 17 28.29 13.84 32.80
N GLN A 18 27.50 13.72 31.74
CA GLN A 18 27.96 13.92 30.36
C GLN A 18 27.96 15.40 29.94
N THR A 19 27.26 16.27 30.68
CA THR A 19 27.19 17.70 30.34
C THR A 19 28.23 18.53 31.11
N PRO A 20 28.97 19.45 30.45
CA PRO A 20 29.77 20.46 31.14
C PRO A 20 28.94 21.35 32.08
N ASP A 21 29.52 21.74 33.22
CA ASP A 21 28.81 22.55 34.23
C ASP A 21 28.35 23.93 33.72
N LYS A 22 29.09 24.50 32.76
CA LYS A 22 28.76 25.79 32.14
C LYS A 22 27.47 25.69 31.32
N ASP A 23 27.34 24.66 30.49
CA ASP A 23 26.18 24.43 29.64
C ASP A 23 24.91 24.17 30.46
N LEU A 24 25.04 23.45 31.58
CA LEU A 24 23.95 23.24 32.53
C LEU A 24 23.50 24.54 33.18
N LEU A 25 24.44 25.39 33.59
CA LEU A 25 24.13 26.68 34.20
C LEU A 25 23.43 27.60 33.19
N ASP A 26 23.98 27.71 31.98
CA ASP A 26 23.41 28.55 30.91
C ASP A 26 21.99 28.10 30.56
N PHE A 27 21.74 26.79 30.49
CA PHE A 27 20.40 26.23 30.27
C PHE A 27 19.41 26.59 31.40
N VAL A 28 19.81 26.40 32.67
CA VAL A 28 18.92 26.66 33.82
C VAL A 28 18.65 28.16 33.97
N VAL A 29 19.66 29.02 33.76
CA VAL A 29 19.52 30.48 33.82
C VAL A 29 18.65 31.02 32.69
N SER A 30 18.77 30.45 31.48
CA SER A 30 17.97 30.86 30.32
C SER A 30 16.49 30.49 30.44
N ASN A 31 16.15 29.50 31.28
CA ASN A 31 14.78 29.04 31.47
C ASN A 31 14.18 29.56 32.77
N ARG A 32 13.35 30.60 32.72
CA ARG A 32 12.73 31.25 33.89
C ARG A 32 12.01 30.26 34.83
N THR A 33 11.37 29.24 34.27
CA THR A 33 10.65 28.18 35.01
C THR A 33 11.58 27.22 35.74
N LEU A 34 12.74 26.89 35.14
CA LEU A 34 13.75 26.08 35.80
C LEU A 34 14.49 26.90 36.84
N LYS A 35 14.87 28.13 36.51
CA LYS A 35 15.48 29.06 37.47
C LYS A 35 14.63 29.22 38.73
N SER A 36 13.33 29.46 38.60
CA SER A 36 12.42 29.57 39.75
C SER A 36 12.26 28.25 40.53
N ALA A 37 12.26 27.10 39.84
CA ALA A 37 12.20 25.79 40.48
C ALA A 37 13.49 25.43 41.26
N PHE A 38 14.63 26.01 40.87
CA PHE A 38 15.94 25.74 41.47
C PHE A 38 16.35 26.79 42.51
N GLU A 39 15.91 28.04 42.39
CA GLU A 39 16.19 29.14 43.34
C GLU A 39 15.17 29.23 44.50
N GLY A 40 14.15 28.36 44.52
CA GLY A 40 13.20 28.27 45.63
C GLY A 40 13.88 28.01 46.98
N ASN A 41 13.44 28.71 48.03
CA ASN A 41 13.94 28.61 49.42
C ASN A 41 15.36 29.18 49.68
N GLY A 42 15.80 30.21 48.93
CA GLY A 42 17.00 30.99 49.28
C GLY A 42 18.33 30.41 48.80
N TYR A 43 18.29 29.45 47.87
CA TYR A 43 19.48 28.84 47.29
C TYR A 43 19.98 29.62 46.06
N THR A 44 21.27 29.93 46.02
CA THR A 44 21.92 30.54 44.85
C THR A 44 22.45 29.47 43.90
N LEU A 45 22.05 29.56 42.63
CA LEU A 45 22.52 28.70 41.55
C LEU A 45 24.03 28.92 41.34
N LYS A 46 24.81 27.86 41.56
CA LYS A 46 26.25 27.80 41.26
C LYS A 46 26.52 26.54 40.42
N PRO A 47 27.51 26.55 39.52
CA PRO A 47 27.88 25.38 38.70
C PRO A 47 28.03 24.10 39.53
N THR A 48 28.70 24.21 40.69
CA THR A 48 28.98 23.09 41.60
C THR A 48 27.76 22.55 42.37
N ASN A 49 26.66 23.30 42.40
CA ASN A 49 25.47 22.92 43.14
C ASN A 49 24.47 22.14 42.27
N LEU A 50 24.46 22.31 40.95
CA LEU A 50 23.49 21.73 40.00
C LEU A 50 23.47 20.19 39.99
N ARG A 51 24.55 19.54 40.42
CA ARG A 51 24.68 18.06 40.47
C ARG A 51 24.24 17.45 41.81
N LYS A 52 23.87 18.26 42.81
CA LYS A 52 23.52 17.74 44.15
C LYS A 52 22.18 17.00 44.14
N VAL A 53 22.05 16.01 45.02
CA VAL A 53 20.91 15.07 45.09
C VAL A 53 19.53 15.75 45.20
N HIS A 54 19.44 16.92 45.84
CA HIS A 54 18.18 17.66 45.94
C HIS A 54 17.73 18.27 44.61
N PHE A 55 18.66 18.65 43.73
CA PHE A 55 18.36 19.17 42.39
C PHE A 55 18.02 18.06 41.38
N LEU A 56 18.55 16.85 41.56
CA LEU A 56 18.17 15.69 40.73
C LEU A 56 16.64 15.45 40.76
N ARG A 57 16.02 15.68 41.93
CA ARG A 57 14.56 15.57 42.10
C ARG A 57 13.79 16.70 41.42
N SER A 58 14.41 17.87 41.25
CA SER A 58 13.80 19.00 40.55
C SER A 58 13.71 18.72 39.05
N TYR A 59 14.77 18.19 38.43
CA TYR A 59 14.75 17.79 37.01
C TYR A 59 13.73 16.69 36.68
N SER A 60 13.44 15.81 37.64
CA SER A 60 12.50 14.70 37.44
C SER A 60 11.03 15.05 37.74
N SER A 61 10.76 16.29 38.16
CA SER A 61 9.45 16.81 38.51
C SER A 61 8.82 17.64 37.39
N TYR A 62 7.49 17.57 37.25
CA TYR A 62 6.77 18.46 36.33
C TYR A 62 6.66 19.88 36.92
N PRO A 63 6.84 20.95 36.13
CA PRO A 63 7.07 21.00 34.67
C PRO A 63 8.55 20.97 34.23
N ALA A 64 9.49 20.92 35.17
CA ALA A 64 10.93 20.95 34.88
C ALA A 64 11.41 19.81 33.98
N PHE A 65 10.73 18.66 34.01
CA PHE A 65 11.04 17.51 33.17
C PHE A 65 10.91 17.79 31.67
N ASP A 66 9.91 18.55 31.22
CA ASP A 66 9.71 18.79 29.78
C ASP A 66 10.83 19.68 29.21
N PHE A 67 11.19 20.74 29.94
CA PHE A 67 12.35 21.56 29.61
C PHE A 67 13.65 20.74 29.63
N PHE A 68 13.78 19.81 30.58
CA PHE A 68 14.95 18.92 30.64
C PHE A 68 15.01 17.95 29.45
N ILE A 69 13.88 17.49 28.92
CA ILE A 69 13.85 16.71 27.68
C ILE A 69 14.28 17.56 26.48
N ASP A 70 13.86 18.83 26.41
CA ASP A 70 14.27 19.72 25.32
C ASP A 70 15.77 20.03 25.35
N PHE A 71 16.33 20.18 26.55
CA PHE A 71 17.78 20.25 26.75
C PHE A 71 18.50 19.00 26.21
N ILE A 72 17.98 17.81 26.52
CA ILE A 72 18.55 16.56 26.03
C ILE A 72 18.48 16.49 24.51
N LYS A 73 17.37 16.90 23.90
CA LYS A 73 17.23 16.98 22.43
C LYS A 73 18.31 17.87 21.83
N GLU A 74 18.52 19.05 22.39
CA GLU A 74 19.49 20.02 21.85
C GLU A 74 20.94 19.52 22.00
N LYS A 75 21.30 19.04 23.19
CA LYS A 75 22.70 18.67 23.48
C LYS A 75 23.13 17.34 22.91
N PHE A 76 22.24 16.35 22.94
CA PHE A 76 22.57 14.99 22.51
C PHE A 76 22.10 14.70 21.07
N ALA A 77 21.55 15.67 20.34
CA ALA A 77 21.15 15.48 18.94
C ALA A 77 22.34 15.05 18.05
N SER A 78 23.48 15.73 18.16
CA SER A 78 24.68 15.41 17.39
C SER A 78 25.30 14.08 17.82
N GLU A 79 25.37 13.83 19.13
CA GLU A 79 25.96 12.62 19.71
C GLU A 79 25.13 11.36 19.42
N THR A 80 23.81 11.49 19.39
CA THR A 80 22.90 10.38 19.06
C THR A 80 22.63 10.27 17.56
N SER A 81 23.09 11.20 16.73
CA SER A 81 22.83 11.23 15.28
C SER A 81 23.24 9.93 14.56
N PRO A 82 24.45 9.37 14.78
CA PRO A 82 24.83 8.11 14.14
C PRO A 82 23.96 6.93 14.59
N THR A 83 23.67 6.86 15.90
CA THR A 83 22.81 5.81 16.48
C THR A 83 21.38 5.94 15.99
N ARG A 84 20.88 7.17 15.81
CA ARG A 84 19.55 7.44 15.27
C ARG A 84 19.46 7.06 13.79
N ALA A 85 20.45 7.44 12.98
CA ALA A 85 20.51 7.06 11.58
C ALA A 85 20.53 5.53 11.43
N PHE A 86 21.29 4.84 12.28
CA PHE A 86 21.28 3.37 12.35
C PHE A 86 19.89 2.80 12.70
N LEU A 87 19.20 3.38 13.68
CA LEU A 87 17.84 2.96 14.05
C LEU A 87 16.79 3.29 13.00
N GLU A 88 17.01 4.29 12.17
CA GLU A 88 16.15 4.64 11.03
C GLU A 88 16.29 3.62 9.90
N ILE A 89 17.50 3.11 9.66
CA ILE A 89 17.77 2.05 8.66
C ILE A 89 17.10 0.72 9.05
N LEU A 90 16.98 0.43 10.35
CA LEU A 90 16.38 -0.82 10.82
C LEU A 90 14.85 -0.80 10.70
N ASP A 91 14.28 -1.89 10.18
CA ASP A 91 12.84 -2.08 10.06
C ASP A 91 12.11 -1.93 11.42
N GLN A 92 10.94 -1.29 11.40
CA GLN A 92 10.14 -0.99 12.60
C GLN A 92 9.57 -2.25 13.24
N ASN A 93 9.10 -3.21 12.43
CA ASN A 93 8.53 -4.47 12.93
C ASN A 93 9.62 -5.35 13.56
N TRP A 94 10.82 -5.33 12.98
CA TRP A 94 11.99 -5.99 13.53
C TRP A 94 12.44 -5.35 14.85
N LEU A 95 12.59 -4.04 14.90
CA LEU A 95 12.94 -3.33 16.14
C LEU A 95 11.90 -3.56 17.25
N ASP A 96 10.62 -3.62 16.91
CA ASP A 96 9.55 -3.94 17.85
C ASP A 96 9.72 -5.32 18.49
N LYS A 97 10.21 -6.32 17.73
CA LYS A 97 10.49 -7.68 18.21
C LYS A 97 11.83 -7.80 18.94
N HIS A 98 12.86 -7.08 18.49
CA HIS A 98 14.26 -7.31 18.89
C HIS A 98 14.91 -6.19 19.72
N TRP A 99 14.22 -5.09 20.06
CA TRP A 99 14.80 -3.95 20.80
C TRP A 99 15.47 -4.33 22.13
N ARG A 100 14.98 -5.37 22.83
CA ARG A 100 15.57 -5.83 24.10
C ARG A 100 16.94 -6.44 23.88
N THR A 101 17.08 -7.26 22.84
CA THR A 101 18.35 -7.91 22.45
C THR A 101 19.34 -6.84 21.98
N VAL A 102 18.89 -5.88 21.16
CA VAL A 102 19.70 -4.72 20.74
C VAL A 102 20.20 -3.92 21.95
N LEU A 103 19.33 -3.62 22.91
CA LEU A 103 19.70 -2.87 24.12
C LEU A 103 20.69 -3.62 25.02
N ARG A 104 20.58 -4.95 25.14
CA ARG A 104 21.50 -5.77 25.95
C ARG A 104 22.87 -5.94 25.32
N GLN A 105 22.94 -5.98 23.99
CA GLN A 105 24.17 -6.23 23.25
C GLN A 105 24.90 -4.94 22.84
N ALA A 106 24.24 -3.78 22.94
CA ALA A 106 24.88 -2.48 22.74
C ALA A 106 26.01 -2.23 23.74
N GLU A 107 27.13 -1.68 23.26
CA GLU A 107 28.25 -1.28 24.13
C GLU A 107 27.86 -0.16 25.10
N SER A 108 26.98 0.74 24.65
CA SER A 108 26.48 1.89 25.42
C SER A 108 24.94 1.91 25.43
N PRO A 109 24.28 1.11 26.29
CA PRO A 109 22.83 1.00 26.34
C PRO A 109 22.14 2.34 26.68
N GLN A 110 22.81 3.21 27.44
CA GLN A 110 22.29 4.52 27.82
C GLN A 110 22.11 5.46 26.61
N LEU A 111 23.10 5.50 25.72
CA LEU A 111 23.04 6.28 24.47
C LEU A 111 21.97 5.75 23.53
N LEU A 112 21.76 4.43 23.49
CA LEU A 112 20.70 3.83 22.71
C LEU A 112 19.31 4.21 23.24
N VAL A 113 19.11 4.25 24.56
CA VAL A 113 17.86 4.74 25.16
C VAL A 113 17.62 6.21 24.82
N LEU A 114 18.67 7.04 24.79
CA LEU A 114 18.56 8.42 24.30
C LEU A 114 18.20 8.50 22.83
N ALA A 115 18.82 7.67 21.98
CA ALA A 115 18.46 7.60 20.56
C ALA A 115 17.00 7.17 20.36
N PHE A 116 16.48 6.22 21.17
CA PHE A 116 15.05 5.88 21.18
C PHE A 116 14.17 7.05 21.61
N LEU A 117 14.61 7.83 22.61
CA LEU A 117 13.88 9.00 23.12
C LEU A 117 13.82 10.13 22.08
N LEU A 118 14.83 10.23 21.23
CA LEU A 118 14.97 11.24 20.19
C LEU A 118 14.53 10.76 18.80
N SER A 119 14.05 9.51 18.71
CA SER A 119 13.57 8.93 17.46
C SER A 119 12.21 9.50 17.04
N SER A 120 12.01 9.65 15.73
CA SER A 120 10.71 9.95 15.10
C SER A 120 9.71 8.80 15.22
N LYS A 121 10.17 7.58 15.52
CA LYS A 121 9.34 6.38 15.68
C LYS A 121 8.62 6.40 17.03
N GLU A 122 7.32 6.70 17.04
CA GLU A 122 6.51 6.89 18.26
C GLU A 122 6.59 5.72 19.25
N LYS A 123 6.58 4.47 18.75
CA LYS A 123 6.67 3.27 19.61
C LYS A 123 8.01 3.18 20.35
N LEU A 124 9.11 3.56 19.71
CA LEU A 124 10.44 3.59 20.35
C LEU A 124 10.53 4.73 21.35
N ASN A 125 9.99 5.91 21.00
CA ASN A 125 9.89 7.04 21.92
C ASN A 125 9.11 6.68 23.19
N ALA A 126 7.95 6.02 23.02
CA ALA A 126 7.12 5.55 24.12
C ALA A 126 7.83 4.52 25.01
N ARG A 127 8.64 3.62 24.41
CA ARG A 127 9.48 2.68 25.17
C ARG A 127 10.62 3.40 25.90
N ALA A 128 11.29 4.35 25.26
CA ALA A 128 12.35 5.15 25.89
C ALA A 128 11.84 5.88 27.14
N LYS A 129 10.65 6.51 27.05
CA LYS A 129 9.98 7.15 28.19
C LYS A 129 9.70 6.20 29.36
N ARG A 130 9.57 4.89 29.09
CA ARG A 130 9.50 3.85 30.14
C ARG A 130 10.90 3.47 30.65
N LEU A 131 11.88 3.33 29.77
CA LEU A 131 13.26 2.91 30.09
C LEU A 131 14.04 3.96 30.90
N ILE A 132 13.77 5.27 30.73
CA ILE A 132 14.36 6.32 31.60
C ILE A 132 13.92 6.22 33.06
N ARG A 133 12.91 5.38 33.38
CA ARG A 133 12.49 5.08 34.75
C ARG A 133 13.18 3.83 35.31
N CYS A 134 13.86 3.04 34.47
CA CYS A 134 14.52 1.81 34.85
C CYS A 134 15.95 2.09 35.34
N LYS A 135 16.18 1.99 36.65
CA LYS A 135 17.48 2.29 37.27
C LYS A 135 18.63 1.43 36.75
N THR A 136 18.38 0.15 36.48
CA THR A 136 19.39 -0.86 36.10
C THR A 136 20.16 -0.52 34.82
N ILE A 137 19.50 0.19 33.89
CA ILE A 137 20.10 0.64 32.63
C ILE A 137 21.18 1.68 32.89
N TRP A 138 20.98 2.56 33.87
CA TRP A 138 21.84 3.71 34.13
C TRP A 138 22.99 3.39 35.10
N THR A 139 22.99 2.20 35.70
CA THR A 139 23.98 1.74 36.70
C THR A 139 24.94 0.66 36.18
N ASN A 140 25.01 0.43 34.86
CA ASN A 140 25.86 -0.60 34.22
C ASN A 140 25.61 -2.05 34.70
N SER A 141 24.40 -2.34 35.19
CA SER A 141 24.04 -3.63 35.82
C SER A 141 23.11 -4.50 34.97
N LEU A 142 23.26 -4.45 33.64
CA LEU A 142 22.48 -5.31 32.75
C LEU A 142 23.12 -6.71 32.70
N ASP A 143 22.41 -7.69 33.25
CA ASP A 143 22.80 -9.10 33.15
C ASP A 143 22.90 -9.53 31.68
N LYS A 144 24.11 -9.91 31.27
CA LYS A 144 24.42 -10.41 29.92
C LYS A 144 24.08 -11.89 29.83
N GLU A 145 22.80 -12.25 29.87
CA GLU A 145 22.39 -13.62 29.50
C GLU A 145 22.66 -13.87 28.01
N ARG A 146 23.04 -15.12 27.68
CA ARG A 146 23.31 -15.56 26.30
C ARG A 146 21.98 -15.60 25.51
N ASP A 147 21.60 -14.48 24.92
CA ASP A 147 20.55 -14.45 23.90
C ASP A 147 20.98 -15.31 22.69
N LYS A 148 20.04 -16.07 22.10
CA LYS A 148 20.29 -17.03 21.00
C LYS A 148 20.76 -16.38 19.68
N ILE A 149 20.62 -15.06 19.56
CA ILE A 149 20.93 -14.29 18.35
C ILE A 149 22.12 -13.38 18.68
N ASP A 150 23.26 -13.58 18.01
CA ASP A 150 24.43 -12.71 18.12
C ASP A 150 24.29 -11.54 17.15
N LEU A 151 23.85 -10.39 17.66
CA LEU A 151 23.73 -9.13 16.91
C LEU A 151 24.98 -8.26 17.05
N LYS A 152 26.03 -8.70 17.78
CA LYS A 152 27.29 -7.97 17.88
C LYS A 152 27.90 -7.59 16.53
N PRO A 153 27.88 -8.43 15.48
CA PRO A 153 28.42 -8.05 14.16
C PRO A 153 27.69 -6.85 13.54
N ILE A 154 26.38 -6.74 13.78
CA ILE A 154 25.52 -5.66 13.27
C ILE A 154 25.69 -4.40 14.14
N LEU A 155 25.91 -4.56 15.45
CA LEU A 155 26.12 -3.46 16.39
C LEU A 155 27.54 -2.89 16.36
N LEU A 156 28.53 -3.66 15.87
CA LEU A 156 29.90 -3.18 15.60
C LEU A 156 29.97 -2.15 14.46
N ALA A 157 28.92 -2.05 13.63
CA ALA A 157 28.78 -1.01 12.61
C ALA A 157 28.36 0.36 13.21
N ILE A 158 27.97 0.40 14.49
CA ILE A 158 27.75 1.64 15.23
C ILE A 158 29.15 2.15 15.64
N PRO A 159 29.56 3.36 15.25
CA PRO A 159 30.87 3.89 15.64
C PRO A 159 31.03 3.87 17.17
N PRO A 160 32.18 3.46 17.72
CA PRO A 160 32.44 3.56 19.16
C PRO A 160 32.43 5.04 19.54
N LEU A 161 31.34 5.48 20.18
CA LEU A 161 31.21 6.84 20.68
C LEU A 161 31.70 6.84 22.13
N PHE A 162 32.82 7.55 22.32
CA PHE A 162 33.65 7.73 23.51
C PHE A 162 34.87 6.80 23.65
N GLY A 163 36.05 7.43 23.51
CA GLY A 163 37.32 6.88 23.96
C GLY A 163 37.31 6.65 25.46
N GLN A 164 37.90 5.53 25.87
CA GLN A 164 38.15 5.20 27.27
C GLN A 164 39.00 6.30 27.93
N ALA A 165 38.40 7.10 28.80
CA ALA A 165 39.15 7.86 29.80
C ALA A 165 39.31 6.98 31.05
N THR A 166 40.19 5.98 30.98
CA THR A 166 40.74 5.36 32.18
C THR A 166 41.88 6.25 32.71
N ALA A 167 41.62 7.01 33.77
CA ALA A 167 42.67 7.65 34.55
C ALA A 167 42.30 7.61 36.04
N THR A 168 42.56 6.46 36.65
CA THR A 168 42.64 6.28 38.10
C THR A 168 43.87 7.05 38.61
N GLN A 169 43.68 8.25 39.18
CA GLN A 169 44.76 8.94 39.90
C GLN A 169 44.79 8.47 41.36
N THR A 170 45.71 7.54 41.64
CA THR A 170 46.18 7.24 42.99
C THR A 170 47.26 8.26 43.36
N ILE A 171 46.98 9.16 44.30
CA ILE A 171 47.97 10.08 44.86
C ILE A 171 48.68 9.34 46.02
N GLN A 172 49.93 8.92 45.80
CA GLN A 172 50.84 8.53 46.88
C GLN A 172 51.71 9.72 47.28
N LYS A 173 51.66 10.08 48.57
CA LYS A 173 52.57 11.02 49.24
C LYS A 173 53.95 10.36 49.39
N ALA A 174 55.01 11.02 48.94
CA ALA A 174 56.38 10.73 49.32
C ALA A 174 56.91 11.85 50.22
N ALA A 175 57.33 11.47 51.42
CA ALA A 175 58.01 12.33 52.37
C ALA A 175 59.51 12.41 52.02
N GLU A 176 60.04 13.62 51.88
CA GLU A 176 61.47 13.87 51.74
C GLU A 176 62.12 13.91 53.13
N THR A 177 63.14 13.08 53.35
CA THR A 177 64.13 13.25 54.42
C THR A 177 65.51 13.32 53.79
N LYS A 178 66.22 14.42 54.04
CA LYS A 178 67.66 14.58 53.76
C LYS A 178 68.46 13.78 54.78
N PRO A 179 69.67 13.29 54.41
CA PRO A 179 70.82 13.70 55.23
C PRO A 179 72.13 13.97 54.47
N GLU A 180 72.82 14.93 55.07
CA GLU A 180 74.25 15.32 55.21
C GLU A 180 75.45 14.64 54.51
N PRO A 181 76.58 15.39 54.41
CA PRO A 181 77.65 15.19 53.45
C PRO A 181 78.84 14.41 54.06
N GLY A 182 79.07 13.22 53.52
CA GLY A 182 80.29 12.43 53.79
C GLY A 182 80.57 11.32 52.76
N VAL A 183 79.67 11.11 51.80
CA VAL A 183 79.68 9.97 50.86
C VAL A 183 80.15 10.38 49.45
N ASN A 184 80.53 11.65 49.26
CA ASN A 184 80.62 12.31 47.95
C ASN A 184 81.59 11.69 46.94
N ALA A 185 82.66 11.00 47.37
CA ALA A 185 83.61 10.39 46.42
C ALA A 185 83.08 9.09 45.80
N ARG A 186 82.55 8.17 46.62
CA ARG A 186 81.96 6.90 46.15
C ARG A 186 80.57 7.09 45.54
N LEU A 187 79.82 8.10 46.01
CA LEU A 187 78.54 8.47 45.39
C LEU A 187 78.75 9.08 44.01
N ASN A 188 79.80 9.88 43.78
CA ASN A 188 80.08 10.49 42.47
C ASN A 188 80.44 9.44 41.40
N GLU A 189 81.23 8.42 41.71
CA GLU A 189 81.50 7.33 40.76
C GLU A 189 80.25 6.49 40.44
N ARG A 190 79.38 6.28 41.44
CA ARG A 190 78.09 5.59 41.25
C ARG A 190 77.11 6.46 40.45
N LEU A 191 77.09 7.77 40.69
CA LEU A 191 76.32 8.76 39.93
C LEU A 191 76.81 8.89 38.49
N GLU A 192 78.12 8.80 38.24
CA GLU A 192 78.70 8.79 36.89
C GLU A 192 78.27 7.55 36.11
N ARG A 193 78.31 6.36 36.73
CA ARG A 193 77.79 5.12 36.14
C ARG A 193 76.28 5.18 35.89
N GLU A 194 75.50 5.61 36.88
CA GLU A 194 74.05 5.78 36.72
C GLU A 194 73.69 6.86 35.68
N ARG A 195 74.49 7.92 35.55
CA ARG A 195 74.33 8.94 34.50
C ARG A 195 74.65 8.36 33.13
N LYS A 196 75.66 7.50 33.02
CA LYS A 196 76.03 6.83 31.76
C LYS A 196 74.95 5.82 31.35
N GLU A 197 74.50 4.97 32.27
CA GLU A 197 73.40 4.04 32.05
C GLU A 197 72.09 4.77 31.69
N LYS A 198 71.78 5.88 32.36
CA LYS A 198 70.59 6.70 32.05
C LYS A 198 70.71 7.41 30.70
N ARG A 199 71.92 7.79 30.26
CA ARG A 199 72.17 8.32 28.92
C ARG A 199 72.00 7.26 27.84
N GLU A 200 72.53 6.05 28.08
CA GLU A 200 72.37 4.90 27.17
C GLU A 200 70.90 4.45 27.07
N LEU A 201 70.18 4.41 28.20
CA LEU A 201 68.75 4.10 28.23
C LEU A 201 67.93 5.17 27.49
N LYS A 202 68.24 6.46 27.70
CA LYS A 202 67.61 7.55 26.94
C LYS A 202 67.89 7.46 25.45
N ALA A 203 69.12 7.11 25.05
CA ALA A 203 69.45 6.93 23.64
C ALA A 203 68.69 5.76 23.01
N LYS A 204 68.54 4.63 23.72
CA LYS A 204 67.71 3.50 23.28
C LYS A 204 66.23 3.89 23.16
N PHE A 205 65.69 4.58 24.15
CA PHE A 205 64.30 5.05 24.14
C PHE A 205 64.04 6.06 23.01
N GLN A 206 65.01 6.94 22.73
CA GLN A 206 64.94 7.90 21.63
C GLN A 206 64.96 7.18 20.27
N ALA A 207 65.80 6.15 20.12
CA ALA A 207 65.84 5.31 18.92
C ALA A 207 64.55 4.52 18.71
N GLU A 208 63.93 4.00 19.77
CA GLU A 208 62.62 3.35 19.71
C GLU A 208 61.50 4.32 19.31
N ILE A 209 61.52 5.55 19.84
CA ILE A 209 60.57 6.61 19.44
C ILE A 209 60.76 6.97 17.96
N GLU A 210 61.99 7.11 17.47
CA GLU A 210 62.27 7.37 16.06
C GLU A 210 61.82 6.21 15.16
N GLN A 211 62.00 4.97 15.60
CA GLN A 211 61.55 3.79 14.87
C GLN A 211 60.02 3.69 14.86
N ALA A 212 59.35 4.03 15.96
CA ALA A 212 57.89 4.09 16.04
C ALA A 212 57.33 5.20 15.15
N ASN A 213 57.96 6.37 15.12
CA ASN A 213 57.56 7.47 14.25
C ASN A 213 57.70 7.11 12.77
N LYS A 214 58.80 6.44 12.38
CA LYS A 214 58.97 5.93 11.01
C LYS A 214 57.87 4.95 10.62
N LYS A 215 57.53 4.00 11.49
CA LYS A 215 56.41 3.06 11.27
C LYS A 215 55.07 3.78 11.17
N GLN A 216 54.86 4.82 11.98
CA GLN A 216 53.64 5.62 11.94
C GLN A 216 53.49 6.38 10.63
N ASP A 217 54.59 6.94 10.10
CA ASP A 217 54.59 7.64 8.81
C ASP A 217 54.40 6.68 7.63
N GLU A 218 54.98 5.48 7.68
CA GLU A 218 54.70 4.40 6.72
C GLU A 218 53.22 4.01 6.75
N LEU A 219 52.65 3.79 7.94
CA LEU A 219 51.23 3.47 8.10
C LEU A 219 50.32 4.57 7.54
N LYS A 220 50.63 5.85 7.81
CA LYS A 220 49.89 6.99 7.25
C LYS A 220 49.92 7.00 5.71
N LYS A 221 51.06 6.68 5.09
CA LYS A 221 51.17 6.58 3.62
C LYS A 221 50.32 5.45 3.07
N THR A 222 50.32 4.27 3.70
CA THR A 222 49.43 3.16 3.30
C THR A 222 47.95 3.51 3.46
N ILE A 223 47.57 4.18 4.54
CA ILE A 223 46.17 4.61 4.76
C ILE A 223 45.75 5.61 3.68
N ALA A 224 46.63 6.55 3.29
CA ALA A 224 46.34 7.49 2.21
C ALA A 224 46.12 6.78 0.87
N LEU A 225 47.00 5.82 0.53
CA LEU A 225 46.89 5.02 -0.69
C LEU A 225 45.59 4.18 -0.72
N LEU A 226 45.22 3.57 0.41
CA LEU A 226 43.99 2.78 0.54
C LEU A 226 42.74 3.66 0.40
N LYS A 227 42.74 4.87 0.97
CA LYS A 227 41.64 5.83 0.83
C LYS A 227 41.45 6.26 -0.62
N GLU A 228 42.55 6.50 -1.35
CA GLU A 228 42.49 6.84 -2.77
C GLU A 228 41.96 5.66 -3.61
N THR A 229 42.35 4.44 -3.26
CA THR A 229 41.84 3.22 -3.92
C THR A 229 40.33 3.03 -3.70
N ILE A 230 39.86 3.24 -2.47
CA ILE A 230 38.42 3.16 -2.13
C ILE A 230 37.62 4.24 -2.86
N ALA A 231 38.11 5.48 -2.87
CA ALA A 231 37.45 6.58 -3.59
C ALA A 231 37.33 6.29 -5.09
N ASN A 232 38.38 5.71 -5.70
CA ASN A 232 38.36 5.32 -7.10
C ASN A 232 37.41 4.13 -7.37
N SER A 233 37.31 3.16 -6.46
CA SER A 233 36.33 2.07 -6.60
C SER A 233 34.90 2.54 -6.42
N ASP A 234 34.64 3.51 -5.54
CA ASP A 234 33.31 4.10 -5.32
C ASP A 234 32.84 4.91 -6.54
N ILE A 235 33.76 5.61 -7.21
CA ILE A 235 33.46 6.28 -8.48
C ILE A 235 33.10 5.26 -9.57
N ASP A 236 33.86 4.16 -9.68
CA ASP A 236 33.62 3.13 -10.69
C ASP A 236 32.31 2.35 -10.45
N THR A 237 31.95 2.08 -9.19
CA THR A 237 30.65 1.49 -8.84
C THR A 237 29.49 2.44 -9.10
N GLN A 238 29.65 3.74 -8.80
CA GLN A 238 28.62 4.75 -9.08
C GLN A 238 28.39 4.93 -10.60
N VAL A 239 29.45 4.87 -11.41
CA VAL A 239 29.34 4.92 -12.88
C VAL A 239 28.60 3.70 -13.40
N LYS A 240 28.90 2.49 -12.90
CA LYS A 240 28.20 1.24 -13.27
C LYS A 240 26.72 1.25 -12.87
N LEU A 241 26.40 1.75 -11.68
CA LEU A 241 25.01 1.94 -11.21
C LEU A 241 24.24 2.89 -12.14
N ASN A 242 24.80 4.06 -12.43
CA ASN A 242 24.19 5.02 -13.34
C ASN A 242 24.01 4.47 -14.76
N GLN A 243 24.92 3.62 -15.23
CA GLN A 243 24.79 2.94 -16.52
C GLN A 243 23.66 1.90 -16.51
N LYS A 244 23.53 1.12 -15.42
CA LYS A 244 22.42 0.17 -15.24
C LYS A 244 21.06 0.86 -15.12
N ASP A 245 20.99 2.00 -14.43
CA ASP A 245 19.77 2.80 -14.35
C ASP A 245 19.34 3.34 -15.72
N ARG A 246 20.29 3.76 -16.57
CA ARG A 246 19.99 4.18 -17.94
C ARG A 246 19.51 3.03 -18.81
N GLU A 247 20.13 1.86 -18.70
CA GLU A 247 19.70 0.64 -19.40
C GLU A 247 18.28 0.23 -18.98
N LEU A 248 17.99 0.27 -17.67
CA LEU A 248 16.67 -0.04 -17.11
C LEU A 248 15.61 0.96 -17.59
N LYS A 249 15.92 2.26 -17.58
CA LYS A 249 15.02 3.31 -18.10
C LYS A 249 14.73 3.10 -19.58
N ALA A 250 15.75 2.80 -20.39
CA ALA A 250 15.58 2.52 -21.81
C ALA A 250 14.74 1.26 -22.05
N HIS A 251 14.93 0.20 -21.25
CA HIS A 251 14.12 -1.02 -21.32
C HIS A 251 12.67 -0.77 -20.89
N LEU A 252 12.44 0.01 -19.84
CA LEU A 252 11.09 0.40 -19.39
C LEU A 252 10.41 1.27 -20.43
N ASP A 253 11.08 2.29 -20.97
CA ASP A 253 10.55 3.14 -22.03
C ASP A 253 10.22 2.32 -23.28
N GLN A 254 11.08 1.37 -23.66
CA GLN A 254 10.82 0.46 -24.78
C GLN A 254 9.67 -0.52 -24.50
N PHE A 255 9.54 -1.00 -23.26
CA PHE A 255 8.43 -1.85 -22.81
C PHE A 255 7.11 -1.08 -22.83
N PHE A 256 7.08 0.14 -22.27
CA PHE A 256 5.89 1.00 -22.27
C PHE A 256 5.49 1.40 -23.69
N LYS A 257 6.46 1.73 -24.55
CA LYS A 257 6.21 2.04 -25.96
C LYS A 257 5.73 0.84 -26.78
N LYS A 258 6.07 -0.39 -26.38
CA LYS A 258 5.65 -1.62 -27.05
C LYS A 258 4.32 -2.16 -26.55
N HIS A 259 3.96 -1.90 -25.29
CA HIS A 259 2.80 -2.50 -24.62
C HIS A 259 1.67 -1.50 -24.28
N PHE A 260 1.92 -0.20 -24.33
CA PHE A 260 0.96 0.84 -23.94
C PHE A 260 0.89 1.99 -24.96
N ASP A 261 0.82 1.63 -26.25
CA ASP A 261 0.64 2.58 -27.34
C ASP A 261 -0.82 3.10 -27.37
N THR A 262 -1.13 4.03 -26.47
CA THR A 262 -2.23 4.98 -26.62
C THR A 262 -1.70 6.38 -26.34
N GLU A 263 -1.51 7.10 -27.44
CA GLU A 263 -0.72 8.32 -27.63
C GLU A 263 -1.20 9.60 -26.90
N ASN A 264 -1.99 9.49 -25.82
CA ASN A 264 -2.60 10.66 -25.15
C ASN A 264 -2.29 10.85 -23.66
N THR A 265 -1.72 9.87 -22.95
CA THR A 265 -1.52 9.99 -21.49
C THR A 265 -0.14 10.52 -21.08
N LEU A 266 0.82 10.65 -22.00
CA LEU A 266 2.21 11.05 -21.69
C LEU A 266 2.68 12.38 -22.30
N LYS A 267 1.81 13.12 -23.01
CA LYS A 267 2.16 14.46 -23.53
C LYS A 267 2.07 15.59 -22.49
N LEU A 268 1.58 15.31 -21.28
CA LEU A 268 1.46 16.31 -20.20
C LEU A 268 2.66 16.36 -19.24
N ALA A 269 3.53 15.36 -19.23
CA ALA A 269 4.61 15.28 -18.23
C ALA A 269 5.99 15.80 -18.71
N THR A 270 6.18 16.05 -20.01
CA THR A 270 7.51 16.37 -20.58
C THR A 270 7.67 17.80 -21.09
N ASN A 271 6.66 18.66 -20.97
CA ASN A 271 6.80 20.09 -21.28
C ASN A 271 6.57 20.96 -20.05
N SER A 272 7.54 21.00 -19.13
CA SER A 272 7.90 22.26 -18.47
C SER A 272 9.24 22.14 -17.75
N GLU A 273 10.30 22.35 -18.52
CA GLU A 273 11.46 23.06 -17.99
C GLU A 273 10.99 24.43 -17.45
N ARG A 274 10.64 24.52 -16.17
CA ARG A 274 10.62 25.76 -15.37
C ARG A 274 10.37 25.45 -13.89
N PHE A 275 11.26 24.65 -13.31
CA PHE A 275 11.44 24.54 -11.86
C PHE A 275 12.06 25.84 -11.28
N LYS A 276 11.34 26.95 -11.38
CA LYS A 276 11.59 28.21 -10.64
C LYS A 276 10.24 28.88 -10.36
N GLY A 277 9.74 28.73 -9.13
CA GLY A 277 8.55 29.44 -8.60
C GLY A 277 7.46 28.51 -8.07
N ASN A 278 7.64 27.93 -6.88
CA ASN A 278 6.97 26.71 -6.43
C ASN A 278 5.66 26.90 -5.62
N ALA A 279 4.93 28.01 -5.82
CA ALA A 279 3.66 28.25 -5.12
C ALA A 279 2.46 28.21 -6.08
N ASP A 280 2.50 29.00 -7.15
CA ASP A 280 1.36 29.13 -8.07
C ASP A 280 1.13 27.87 -8.91
N ALA A 281 2.22 27.16 -9.29
CA ALA A 281 2.11 25.87 -9.95
C ALA A 281 1.48 24.82 -9.02
N LEU A 282 1.88 24.80 -7.74
CA LEU A 282 1.35 23.86 -6.75
C LEU A 282 -0.12 24.17 -6.41
N ILE A 283 -0.51 25.45 -6.40
CA ILE A 283 -1.90 25.89 -6.27
C ILE A 283 -2.73 25.46 -7.49
N ALA A 284 -2.22 25.65 -8.71
CA ALA A 284 -2.91 25.24 -9.93
C ALA A 284 -3.09 23.71 -10.00
N THR A 285 -2.06 22.94 -9.64
CA THR A 285 -2.13 21.48 -9.55
C THR A 285 -3.11 21.03 -8.45
N SER A 286 -3.08 21.67 -7.28
CA SER A 286 -4.01 21.36 -6.19
C SER A 286 -5.46 21.67 -6.53
N GLN A 287 -5.73 22.77 -7.24
CA GLN A 287 -7.06 23.13 -7.69
C GLN A 287 -7.61 22.17 -8.74
N LEU A 288 -6.75 21.65 -9.62
CA LEU A 288 -7.13 20.67 -10.63
C LEU A 288 -7.48 19.32 -9.99
N ILE A 289 -6.64 18.85 -9.06
CA ILE A 289 -6.89 17.61 -8.28
C ILE A 289 -8.17 17.72 -7.46
N LEU A 290 -8.42 18.86 -6.81
CA LEU A 290 -9.67 19.07 -6.04
C LEU A 290 -10.91 19.08 -6.94
N LYS A 291 -10.79 19.56 -8.19
CA LYS A 291 -11.89 19.54 -9.15
C LYS A 291 -12.18 18.13 -9.66
N GLU A 292 -11.14 17.32 -9.86
CA GLU A 292 -11.26 15.90 -10.22
C GLU A 292 -11.83 15.08 -9.07
N GLN A 293 -11.36 15.31 -7.83
CA GLN A 293 -11.92 14.68 -6.63
C GLN A 293 -13.40 15.03 -6.47
N LYS A 294 -13.79 16.29 -6.69
CA LYS A 294 -15.20 16.69 -6.64
C LYS A 294 -16.05 16.02 -7.72
N ALA A 295 -15.48 15.75 -8.91
CA ALA A 295 -16.16 15.00 -9.96
C ALA A 295 -16.30 13.52 -9.59
N LEU A 296 -15.32 12.94 -8.90
CA LEU A 296 -15.40 11.58 -8.34
C LEU A 296 -16.43 11.50 -7.21
N ASP A 297 -16.46 12.48 -6.29
CA ASP A 297 -17.44 12.57 -5.21
C ASP A 297 -18.88 12.68 -5.76
N LEU A 298 -19.07 13.41 -6.87
CA LEU A 298 -20.35 13.50 -7.58
C LEU A 298 -20.75 12.18 -8.28
N LYS A 299 -19.78 11.41 -8.76
CA LYS A 299 -20.00 10.18 -9.51
C LYS A 299 -20.22 8.97 -8.60
N HIS A 300 -19.51 8.92 -7.47
CA HIS A 300 -19.47 7.76 -6.57
C HIS A 300 -20.11 8.01 -5.20
N GLY A 301 -20.47 9.25 -4.88
CA GLY A 301 -21.00 9.64 -3.58
C GLY A 301 -19.90 9.77 -2.51
N LEU A 302 -20.19 10.51 -1.45
CA LEU A 302 -19.26 10.64 -0.31
C LEU A 302 -19.35 9.40 0.59
N LYS A 303 -18.22 8.97 1.17
CA LYS A 303 -18.17 7.84 2.14
C LYS A 303 -19.14 8.03 3.31
N SER A 304 -19.36 9.27 3.73
CA SER A 304 -20.37 9.62 4.75
C SER A 304 -21.80 9.37 4.28
N GLN A 305 -22.11 9.64 3.01
CA GLN A 305 -23.42 9.39 2.40
C GLN A 305 -23.66 7.89 2.21
N CYS A 306 -22.65 7.13 1.77
CA CYS A 306 -22.73 5.67 1.68
C CYS A 306 -22.98 5.02 3.05
N ARG A 307 -22.29 5.49 4.10
CA ARG A 307 -22.53 5.03 5.48
C ARG A 307 -23.92 5.40 5.99
N GLU A 308 -24.43 6.58 5.65
CA GLU A 308 -25.79 6.99 6.01
C GLU A 308 -26.85 6.17 5.26
N GLN A 309 -26.60 5.83 3.99
CA GLN A 309 -27.46 4.95 3.20
C GLN A 309 -27.47 3.52 3.74
N LEU A 310 -26.33 2.96 4.14
CA LEU A 310 -26.25 1.65 4.79
C LEU A 310 -27.13 1.59 6.05
N VAL A 311 -27.00 2.57 6.94
CA VAL A 311 -27.82 2.63 8.17
C VAL A 311 -29.33 2.68 7.86
N ARG A 312 -29.73 3.36 6.77
CA ARG A 312 -31.14 3.40 6.34
C ARG A 312 -31.59 2.06 5.76
N LEU A 313 -30.78 1.42 4.93
CA LEU A 313 -31.09 0.13 4.30
C LEU A 313 -31.15 -1.00 5.33
N ASP A 314 -30.21 -1.04 6.28
CA ASP A 314 -30.20 -2.00 7.39
C ASP A 314 -31.47 -1.91 8.23
N LYS A 315 -31.93 -0.68 8.52
CA LYS A 315 -33.17 -0.45 9.26
C LYS A 315 -34.40 -0.95 8.51
N VAL A 316 -34.48 -0.70 7.19
CA VAL A 316 -35.58 -1.20 6.36
C VAL A 316 -35.54 -2.73 6.23
N LEU A 317 -34.35 -3.32 6.16
CA LEU A 317 -34.17 -4.77 6.17
C LEU A 317 -34.65 -5.39 7.50
N GLU A 318 -34.33 -4.75 8.63
CA GLU A 318 -34.80 -5.14 9.95
C GLU A 318 -36.33 -5.08 10.05
N ASP A 319 -36.95 -3.98 9.59
CA ASP A 319 -38.41 -3.81 9.53
C ASP A 319 -39.08 -4.88 8.63
N ILE A 320 -38.48 -5.20 7.48
CA ILE A 320 -38.95 -6.26 6.58
C ILE A 320 -38.82 -7.64 7.24
N ASN A 321 -37.72 -7.92 7.93
CA ASN A 321 -37.52 -9.20 8.62
C ASN A 321 -38.53 -9.39 9.76
N LEU A 322 -38.82 -8.31 10.52
CA LEU A 322 -39.88 -8.31 11.53
C LEU A 322 -41.26 -8.53 10.90
N ALA A 323 -41.58 -7.82 9.81
CA ALA A 323 -42.85 -7.99 9.10
C ALA A 323 -43.02 -9.41 8.51
N VAL A 324 -41.93 -10.02 8.02
CA VAL A 324 -41.94 -11.41 7.52
C VAL A 324 -42.14 -12.41 8.67
N ALA A 325 -41.50 -12.17 9.83
CA ALA A 325 -41.61 -13.04 10.99
C ALA A 325 -43.00 -13.00 11.65
N ASP A 326 -43.68 -11.85 11.60
CA ASP A 326 -44.98 -11.61 12.26
C ASP A 326 -46.19 -11.84 11.32
N SER A 327 -45.96 -12.14 10.04
CA SER A 327 -47.03 -12.28 9.03
C SER A 327 -47.41 -13.73 8.73
N ILE A 328 -48.72 -14.01 8.79
CA ILE A 328 -49.31 -15.32 8.41
C ILE A 328 -49.38 -15.50 6.87
N SER A 329 -49.45 -14.40 6.11
CA SER A 329 -49.45 -14.40 4.64
C SER A 329 -48.55 -13.28 4.13
N LEU A 330 -47.58 -13.62 3.29
CA LEU A 330 -46.59 -12.69 2.77
C LEU A 330 -47.04 -12.04 1.46
N HIS A 331 -46.71 -10.78 1.28
CA HIS A 331 -46.87 -10.12 -0.01
C HIS A 331 -45.85 -10.70 -1.02
N PRO A 332 -46.23 -11.08 -2.25
CA PRO A 332 -45.36 -11.80 -3.19
C PRO A 332 -44.04 -11.08 -3.50
N ALA A 333 -44.04 -9.74 -3.47
CA ALA A 333 -42.86 -8.93 -3.75
C ALA A 333 -41.90 -8.76 -2.55
N ILE A 334 -42.30 -9.13 -1.32
CA ILE A 334 -41.52 -8.80 -0.12
C ILE A 334 -40.16 -9.52 -0.07
N LEU A 335 -40.10 -10.76 -0.58
CA LEU A 335 -38.85 -11.50 -0.72
C LEU A 335 -37.93 -10.90 -1.78
N ASN A 336 -38.49 -10.44 -2.91
CA ASN A 336 -37.70 -9.78 -3.95
C ASN A 336 -37.12 -8.45 -3.47
N VAL A 337 -37.91 -7.66 -2.73
CA VAL A 337 -37.45 -6.41 -2.13
C VAL A 337 -36.37 -6.66 -1.08
N LYS A 338 -36.52 -7.71 -0.25
CA LYS A 338 -35.49 -8.13 0.70
C LYS A 338 -34.16 -8.47 0.00
N LEU A 339 -34.19 -9.30 -1.03
CA LEU A 339 -33.00 -9.69 -1.80
C LEU A 339 -32.33 -8.48 -2.48
N GLN A 340 -33.11 -7.52 -2.97
CA GLN A 340 -32.59 -6.29 -3.56
C GLN A 340 -31.90 -5.38 -2.53
N ILE A 341 -32.46 -5.28 -1.32
CA ILE A 341 -31.87 -4.51 -0.22
C ILE A 341 -30.57 -5.18 0.26
N GLU A 342 -30.56 -6.50 0.43
CA GLU A 342 -29.36 -7.26 0.79
C GLU A 342 -28.25 -7.13 -0.27
N ALA A 343 -28.62 -7.18 -1.56
CA ALA A 343 -27.68 -6.95 -2.66
C ALA A 343 -27.09 -5.53 -2.63
N GLN A 344 -27.91 -4.50 -2.41
CA GLN A 344 -27.43 -3.12 -2.29
C GLN A 344 -26.55 -2.89 -1.07
N ILE A 345 -26.88 -3.49 0.09
CA ILE A 345 -26.03 -3.44 1.28
C ILE A 345 -24.66 -4.04 0.98
N ASN A 346 -24.63 -5.21 0.31
CA ASN A 346 -23.38 -5.84 -0.09
C ASN A 346 -22.59 -4.99 -1.09
N GLU A 347 -23.22 -4.41 -2.10
CA GLU A 347 -22.55 -3.51 -3.06
C GLU A 347 -21.93 -2.29 -2.37
N ILE A 348 -22.64 -1.67 -1.43
CA ILE A 348 -22.13 -0.51 -0.68
C ILE A 348 -21.02 -0.93 0.28
N ASN A 349 -21.13 -2.09 0.94
CA ASN A 349 -20.06 -2.62 1.79
C ASN A 349 -18.80 -2.95 1.00
N THR A 350 -18.91 -3.61 -0.15
CA THR A 350 -17.76 -3.89 -1.04
C THR A 350 -17.11 -2.60 -1.55
N ALA A 351 -17.91 -1.56 -1.84
CA ALA A 351 -17.40 -0.25 -2.21
C ALA A 351 -16.67 0.47 -1.05
N ILE A 352 -17.03 0.20 0.20
CA ILE A 352 -16.38 0.74 1.40
C ILE A 352 -15.13 -0.08 1.79
N GLU A 353 -15.15 -1.40 1.62
CA GLU A 353 -14.06 -2.34 1.97
C GLU A 353 -12.84 -2.25 1.04
N LEU A 354 -13.00 -1.74 -0.19
CA LEU A 354 -11.90 -1.50 -1.15
C LEU A 354 -10.86 -0.45 -0.69
N ASP A 355 -11.05 0.20 0.46
CA ASP A 355 -10.25 1.33 0.95
C ASP A 355 -9.54 1.07 2.31
N ASP A 356 -9.73 -0.10 2.93
CA ASP A 356 -9.14 -0.47 4.23
C ASP A 356 -8.12 -1.63 4.17
N GLN A 357 -7.45 -1.85 3.03
CA GLN A 357 -6.38 -2.86 2.90
C GLN A 357 -4.99 -2.27 3.21
N PRO A 358 -4.14 -2.95 4.02
CA PRO A 358 -2.89 -2.40 4.58
C PRO A 358 -1.71 -2.46 3.60
N LEU A 359 -1.91 -2.10 2.33
CA LEU A 359 -0.86 -2.03 1.32
C LEU A 359 -0.27 -0.62 1.29
N ALA A 360 0.82 -0.42 2.04
CA ALA A 360 1.50 0.87 2.19
C ALA A 360 2.22 1.29 0.89
N SER A 361 2.81 0.33 0.16
CA SER A 361 3.57 0.51 -1.07
C SER A 361 2.67 0.78 -2.28
N ASP A 362 2.97 1.85 -3.02
CA ASP A 362 2.31 2.14 -4.31
C ASP A 362 2.55 1.00 -5.32
N THR A 363 3.71 0.36 -5.29
CA THR A 363 4.03 -0.81 -6.11
C THR A 363 3.19 -2.02 -5.71
N ALA A 364 2.96 -2.22 -4.40
CA ALA A 364 2.08 -3.27 -3.91
C ALA A 364 0.62 -3.01 -4.31
N ARG A 365 0.15 -1.75 -4.28
CA ARG A 365 -1.18 -1.36 -4.79
C ARG A 365 -1.33 -1.54 -6.30
N GLN A 366 -0.27 -1.28 -7.08
CA GLN A 366 -0.27 -1.53 -8.53
C GLN A 366 -0.27 -3.03 -8.86
N LEU A 367 0.51 -3.83 -8.12
CA LEU A 367 0.49 -5.30 -8.24
C LEU A 367 -0.88 -5.86 -7.84
N HIS A 368 -1.49 -5.35 -6.76
CA HIS A 368 -2.84 -5.70 -6.34
C HIS A 368 -3.87 -5.45 -7.45
N ALA A 369 -3.87 -4.25 -8.03
CA ALA A 369 -4.74 -3.91 -9.15
C ALA A 369 -4.48 -4.80 -10.37
N ALA A 370 -3.22 -5.10 -10.68
CA ALA A 370 -2.86 -6.00 -11.78
C ALA A 370 -3.37 -7.43 -11.55
N ILE A 371 -3.29 -7.97 -10.33
CA ILE A 371 -3.81 -9.29 -9.96
C ILE A 371 -5.34 -9.34 -10.07
N LEU A 372 -6.04 -8.30 -9.62
CA LEU A 372 -7.50 -8.24 -9.71
C LEU A 372 -8.01 -8.09 -11.16
N ASN A 373 -7.25 -7.42 -12.01
CA ASN A 373 -7.57 -7.21 -13.42
C ASN A 373 -7.26 -8.42 -14.31
N VAL A 374 -6.62 -9.47 -13.79
CA VAL A 374 -6.48 -10.74 -14.52
C VAL A 374 -7.87 -11.36 -14.69
N ASN A 375 -8.25 -11.58 -15.94
CA ASN A 375 -9.55 -12.16 -16.28
C ASN A 375 -9.62 -13.62 -15.82
N VAL A 376 -10.51 -13.91 -14.86
CA VAL A 376 -10.66 -15.24 -14.24
C VAL A 376 -11.06 -16.32 -15.27
N LYS A 377 -11.55 -15.92 -16.45
CA LYS A 377 -12.02 -16.82 -17.52
C LYS A 377 -10.99 -17.08 -18.62
N ASP A 378 -9.79 -16.50 -18.54
CA ASP A 378 -8.72 -16.70 -19.54
C ASP A 378 -8.02 -18.05 -19.32
N ASP A 379 -7.85 -18.85 -20.37
CA ASP A 379 -7.13 -20.14 -20.32
C ASP A 379 -5.64 -19.95 -19.96
N ASN A 380 -5.12 -18.73 -20.15
CA ASN A 380 -3.73 -18.37 -19.84
C ASN A 380 -3.57 -17.78 -18.43
N LEU A 381 -4.64 -17.72 -17.63
CA LEU A 381 -4.66 -17.14 -16.29
C LEU A 381 -3.61 -17.75 -15.37
N LYS A 382 -3.43 -19.07 -15.40
CA LYS A 382 -2.43 -19.73 -14.56
C LYS A 382 -1.02 -19.21 -14.83
N LYS A 383 -0.64 -19.04 -16.11
CA LYS A 383 0.66 -18.47 -16.49
C LYS A 383 0.78 -16.99 -16.13
N GLN A 384 -0.30 -16.21 -16.24
CA GLN A 384 -0.32 -14.80 -15.88
C GLN A 384 -0.21 -14.59 -14.37
N LEU A 385 -0.94 -15.37 -13.57
CA LEU A 385 -0.84 -15.35 -12.11
C LEU A 385 0.50 -15.90 -11.61
N GLU A 386 1.07 -16.92 -12.25
CA GLU A 386 2.45 -17.39 -11.96
C GLU A 386 3.51 -16.33 -12.29
N ALA A 387 3.33 -15.58 -13.38
CA ALA A 387 4.22 -14.47 -13.72
C ALA A 387 4.10 -13.31 -12.72
N LEU A 388 2.88 -12.98 -12.29
CA LEU A 388 2.64 -11.98 -11.25
C LEU A 388 3.15 -12.44 -9.88
N ALA A 389 3.02 -13.72 -9.54
CA ALA A 389 3.59 -14.29 -8.32
C ALA A 389 5.12 -14.20 -8.32
N LYS A 390 5.77 -14.48 -9.46
CA LYS A 390 7.22 -14.28 -9.62
C LYS A 390 7.61 -12.81 -9.50
N LEU A 391 6.82 -11.89 -10.04
CA LEU A 391 7.04 -10.45 -9.87
C LEU A 391 6.86 -10.01 -8.42
N VAL A 392 5.87 -10.54 -7.71
CA VAL A 392 5.66 -10.27 -6.27
C VAL A 392 6.86 -10.77 -5.46
N GLU A 393 7.37 -11.97 -5.74
CA GLU A 393 8.59 -12.50 -5.09
C GLU A 393 9.83 -11.67 -5.44
N GLN A 394 10.05 -11.35 -6.71
CA GLN A 394 11.19 -10.55 -7.13
C GLN A 394 11.18 -9.15 -6.52
N ASN A 395 10.01 -8.52 -6.43
CA ASN A 395 9.87 -7.21 -5.78
C ASN A 395 10.06 -7.30 -4.26
N ALA A 396 9.68 -8.41 -3.62
CA ALA A 396 9.94 -8.63 -2.20
C ALA A 396 11.44 -8.91 -1.92
N ASP A 397 12.07 -9.74 -2.74
CA ASP A 397 13.51 -10.07 -2.66
C ASP A 397 14.39 -8.83 -2.89
N GLN A 398 13.92 -7.90 -3.74
CA GLN A 398 14.55 -6.60 -3.98
C GLN A 398 14.19 -5.54 -2.93
N GLY A 399 13.31 -5.85 -1.97
CA GLY A 399 12.88 -4.93 -0.92
C GLY A 399 11.95 -3.80 -1.39
N ILE A 400 11.35 -3.91 -2.57
CA ILE A 400 10.44 -2.93 -3.19
C ILE A 400 9.04 -3.00 -2.55
N ILE A 401 8.62 -4.18 -2.11
CA ILE A 401 7.40 -4.40 -1.33
C ILE A 401 7.76 -5.10 -0.02
N LEU A 402 7.01 -4.82 1.05
CA LEU A 402 7.23 -5.43 2.36
C LEU A 402 6.84 -6.92 2.32
N ASN A 403 7.44 -7.73 3.21
CA ASN A 403 7.09 -9.14 3.33
C ASN A 403 5.62 -9.35 3.73
N ASP A 404 5.07 -8.46 4.55
CA ASP A 404 3.65 -8.51 4.94
C ASP A 404 2.74 -8.21 3.72
N GLU A 405 3.16 -7.30 2.83
CA GLU A 405 2.44 -6.99 1.57
C GLU A 405 2.57 -8.12 0.55
N ARG A 406 3.73 -8.76 0.48
CA ARG A 406 3.96 -9.97 -0.33
C ARG A 406 3.00 -11.08 0.08
N ASP A 407 2.84 -11.29 1.38
CA ASP A 407 1.98 -12.36 1.91
C ASP A 407 0.50 -12.08 1.58
N ILE A 408 0.06 -10.83 1.72
CA ILE A 408 -1.28 -10.38 1.29
C ILE A 408 -1.47 -10.58 -0.22
N LEU A 409 -0.52 -10.14 -1.05
CA LEU A 409 -0.62 -10.29 -2.52
C LEU A 409 -0.61 -11.76 -2.95
N LYS A 410 0.13 -12.63 -2.24
CA LYS A 410 0.11 -14.08 -2.47
C LYS A 410 -1.21 -14.72 -2.07
N GLU A 411 -1.82 -14.25 -0.98
CA GLU A 411 -3.15 -14.69 -0.56
C GLU A 411 -4.18 -14.33 -1.63
N ILE A 412 -4.15 -13.09 -2.14
CA ILE A 412 -5.05 -12.63 -3.22
C ILE A 412 -4.82 -13.39 -4.54
N ILE A 413 -3.57 -13.70 -4.89
CA ILE A 413 -3.26 -14.57 -6.04
C ILE A 413 -3.83 -15.98 -5.82
N SER A 414 -3.73 -16.51 -4.60
CA SER A 414 -4.24 -17.84 -4.25
C SER A 414 -5.76 -17.88 -4.26
N GLU A 415 -6.43 -16.86 -3.74
CA GLU A 415 -7.88 -16.68 -3.83
C GLU A 415 -8.35 -16.57 -5.28
N ARG A 416 -7.63 -15.82 -6.12
CA ARG A 416 -7.95 -15.76 -7.56
C ARG A 416 -7.73 -17.08 -8.28
N HIS A 417 -6.71 -17.84 -7.89
CA HIS A 417 -6.49 -19.18 -8.41
C HIS A 417 -7.58 -20.16 -7.92
N ALA A 418 -8.05 -20.03 -6.68
CA ALA A 418 -9.14 -20.81 -6.11
C ALA A 418 -10.47 -20.48 -6.82
N LEU A 419 -10.79 -19.20 -7.03
CA LEU A 419 -11.94 -18.75 -7.82
C LEU A 419 -11.92 -19.30 -9.25
N HIS A 420 -10.77 -19.33 -9.91
CA HIS A 420 -10.65 -19.95 -11.23
C HIS A 420 -10.89 -21.47 -11.18
N LEU A 421 -10.34 -22.16 -10.18
CA LEU A 421 -10.57 -23.58 -9.97
C LEU A 421 -12.03 -23.88 -9.65
N ASP A 422 -12.71 -23.05 -8.84
CA ASP A 422 -14.13 -23.19 -8.54
C ASP A 422 -14.99 -22.94 -9.79
N ILE A 423 -14.64 -21.96 -10.63
CA ILE A 423 -15.33 -21.72 -11.91
C ILE A 423 -15.08 -22.87 -12.90
N ALA A 424 -13.86 -23.43 -12.94
CA ALA A 424 -13.51 -24.57 -13.78
C ALA A 424 -14.13 -25.88 -13.25
N GLN A 425 -14.24 -26.04 -11.93
CA GLN A 425 -14.93 -27.15 -11.28
C GLN A 425 -16.43 -27.02 -11.49
N LEU A 426 -17.06 -25.86 -11.31
CA LEU A 426 -18.47 -25.63 -11.65
C LEU A 426 -18.77 -25.97 -13.11
N LYS A 427 -17.85 -25.70 -14.04
CA LYS A 427 -17.96 -26.15 -15.45
C LYS A 427 -17.84 -27.67 -15.63
N ASN A 428 -17.10 -28.37 -14.79
CA ASN A 428 -16.90 -29.83 -14.87
C ASN A 428 -17.91 -30.63 -14.00
N THR A 429 -18.43 -30.06 -12.92
CA THR A 429 -19.45 -30.65 -12.04
C THR A 429 -20.85 -30.49 -12.64
N TYR A 430 -21.06 -29.50 -13.53
CA TYR A 430 -22.24 -29.38 -14.39
C TYR A 430 -22.06 -30.08 -15.76
N THR A 431 -21.41 -31.23 -15.78
CA THR A 431 -21.73 -32.26 -16.78
C THR A 431 -22.67 -33.24 -16.09
N PRO A 432 -24.00 -33.15 -16.27
CA PRO A 432 -24.91 -34.03 -15.58
C PRO A 432 -24.67 -35.46 -16.06
N GLN A 433 -24.18 -36.32 -15.16
CA GLN A 433 -24.37 -37.76 -15.34
C GLN A 433 -25.87 -38.04 -15.17
N PRO A 434 -26.51 -38.78 -16.08
CA PRO A 434 -27.92 -39.08 -16.00
C PRO A 434 -28.15 -40.04 -14.84
N ASP A 435 -28.87 -39.58 -13.82
CA ASP A 435 -29.45 -40.42 -12.78
C ASP A 435 -30.73 -41.05 -13.37
N PRO A 436 -30.84 -42.39 -13.48
CA PRO A 436 -31.89 -43.02 -14.28
C PRO A 436 -33.31 -42.96 -13.69
N ASP A 437 -33.50 -42.46 -12.46
CA ASP A 437 -34.78 -42.60 -11.74
C ASP A 437 -35.37 -41.30 -11.14
N SER A 438 -34.95 -40.11 -11.59
CA SER A 438 -35.63 -38.87 -11.15
C SER A 438 -36.54 -38.32 -12.26
N ASP A 439 -37.85 -38.43 -12.07
CA ASP A 439 -38.91 -37.72 -12.82
C ASP A 439 -38.92 -36.20 -12.49
N THR A 440 -37.74 -35.59 -12.45
CA THR A 440 -37.61 -34.14 -12.33
C THR A 440 -37.43 -33.57 -13.73
N ILE A 441 -38.43 -32.82 -14.19
CA ILE A 441 -38.39 -32.05 -15.45
C ILE A 441 -37.17 -31.11 -15.37
N VAL A 442 -36.07 -31.49 -16.01
CA VAL A 442 -34.88 -30.65 -16.17
C VAL A 442 -35.23 -29.57 -17.19
N ILE A 443 -35.53 -28.36 -16.72
CA ILE A 443 -35.56 -27.16 -17.55
C ILE A 443 -34.12 -26.97 -18.05
N LYS A 444 -33.91 -27.07 -19.36
CA LYS A 444 -32.59 -26.92 -19.98
C LYS A 444 -32.34 -25.43 -20.16
N GLU A 445 -32.00 -24.70 -19.09
CA GLU A 445 -31.72 -23.27 -19.19
C GLU A 445 -30.65 -23.00 -20.25
N LYS A 446 -31.10 -22.51 -21.41
CA LYS A 446 -30.24 -22.09 -22.53
C LYS A 446 -29.39 -20.89 -22.08
N PRO A 447 -28.17 -20.73 -22.62
CA PRO A 447 -27.27 -19.67 -22.21
C PRO A 447 -27.91 -18.28 -22.42
N LEU A 448 -27.95 -17.49 -21.34
CA LEU A 448 -28.33 -16.08 -21.36
C LEU A 448 -27.08 -15.22 -21.59
N VAL A 449 -27.10 -14.42 -22.66
CA VAL A 449 -25.98 -13.61 -23.14
C VAL A 449 -26.15 -12.17 -22.64
N PHE A 450 -25.30 -11.80 -21.69
CA PHE A 450 -25.24 -10.46 -21.09
C PHE A 450 -24.33 -9.50 -21.85
N ASN A 451 -23.41 -10.02 -22.68
CA ASN A 451 -22.51 -9.21 -23.48
C ASN A 451 -22.21 -9.90 -24.82
N LEU A 452 -22.73 -9.33 -25.91
CA LEU A 452 -22.53 -9.87 -27.25
C LEU A 452 -21.06 -9.86 -27.67
N PHE A 453 -20.24 -8.88 -27.26
CA PHE A 453 -18.83 -8.78 -27.69
C PHE A 453 -17.97 -9.96 -27.26
N GLN A 454 -18.32 -10.65 -26.17
CA GLN A 454 -17.62 -11.88 -25.75
C GLN A 454 -17.72 -13.01 -26.80
N HIS A 455 -18.65 -12.86 -27.75
CA HIS A 455 -18.93 -13.84 -28.80
C HIS A 455 -18.67 -13.29 -30.21
N PHE A 456 -17.95 -12.16 -30.35
CA PHE A 456 -17.67 -11.52 -31.64
C PHE A 456 -17.09 -12.49 -32.67
N ALA A 457 -16.19 -13.37 -32.25
CA ALA A 457 -15.58 -14.38 -33.12
C ALA A 457 -16.61 -15.34 -33.77
N ASN A 458 -17.80 -15.49 -33.19
CA ASN A 458 -18.83 -16.40 -33.65
C ASN A 458 -20.01 -15.70 -34.36
N PHE A 459 -20.04 -14.36 -34.42
CA PHE A 459 -21.18 -13.62 -34.98
C PHE A 459 -21.54 -14.06 -36.40
N HIS A 460 -20.55 -14.29 -37.26
CA HIS A 460 -20.74 -14.74 -38.64
C HIS A 460 -21.45 -16.11 -38.79
N LYS A 461 -21.63 -16.86 -37.69
CA LYS A 461 -22.36 -18.14 -37.66
C LYS A 461 -23.74 -18.02 -36.98
N ILE A 462 -24.08 -16.84 -36.47
CA ILE A 462 -25.25 -16.60 -35.63
C ILE A 462 -26.30 -15.82 -36.41
N HIS A 463 -27.53 -16.32 -36.39
CA HIS A 463 -28.72 -15.60 -36.83
C HIS A 463 -29.37 -14.95 -35.61
N LEU A 464 -29.34 -13.62 -35.54
CA LEU A 464 -30.02 -12.87 -34.49
C LEU A 464 -31.48 -12.66 -34.87
N VAL A 465 -32.41 -13.19 -34.09
CA VAL A 465 -33.84 -12.85 -34.19
C VAL A 465 -34.13 -11.87 -33.06
N VAL A 466 -34.69 -10.71 -33.38
CA VAL A 466 -34.82 -9.60 -32.44
C VAL A 466 -36.28 -9.20 -32.30
N ASP A 467 -36.75 -9.20 -31.06
CA ASP A 467 -37.99 -8.55 -30.67
C ASP A 467 -37.79 -7.03 -30.61
N ALA A 468 -38.06 -6.35 -31.72
CA ALA A 468 -37.72 -4.95 -31.88
C ALA A 468 -38.61 -4.03 -31.04
N CYS A 469 -39.87 -4.43 -30.81
CA CYS A 469 -40.77 -3.72 -29.89
C CYS A 469 -40.23 -3.77 -28.46
N ASN A 470 -39.81 -4.96 -27.99
CA ASN A 470 -39.25 -5.11 -26.65
C ASN A 470 -37.94 -4.32 -26.47
N VAL A 471 -37.08 -4.25 -27.49
CA VAL A 471 -35.86 -3.44 -27.45
C VAL A 471 -36.16 -1.95 -27.28
N ILE A 472 -37.17 -1.42 -27.98
CA ILE A 472 -37.53 0.01 -27.95
C ILE A 472 -38.29 0.38 -26.67
N LEU A 473 -39.20 -0.48 -26.20
CA LEU A 473 -40.13 -0.19 -25.10
C LEU A 473 -39.54 -0.45 -23.71
N GLN A 474 -38.45 -1.21 -23.61
CA GLN A 474 -37.72 -1.41 -22.35
C GLN A 474 -37.12 -0.09 -21.80
N GLN A 475 -36.83 -0.04 -20.49
CA GLN A 475 -36.32 1.15 -19.79
C GLN A 475 -34.85 1.49 -20.11
N ASN A 476 -34.43 1.33 -21.37
CA ASN A 476 -33.12 1.78 -21.81
C ASN A 476 -33.14 3.31 -22.01
N SER A 477 -32.21 4.01 -21.37
CA SER A 477 -32.12 5.47 -21.40
C SER A 477 -31.95 6.02 -22.82
N HIS A 478 -31.37 5.28 -23.77
CA HIS A 478 -31.22 5.72 -25.16
C HIS A 478 -32.57 5.82 -25.88
N TRP A 479 -33.35 4.73 -25.92
CA TRP A 479 -34.64 4.68 -26.62
C TRP A 479 -35.68 5.59 -25.96
N GLN A 480 -35.70 5.65 -24.63
CA GLN A 480 -36.55 6.58 -23.88
C GLN A 480 -36.26 8.04 -24.22
N ASN A 481 -34.99 8.43 -24.40
CA ASN A 481 -34.63 9.78 -24.80
C ASN A 481 -35.13 10.14 -26.21
N ILE A 482 -35.13 9.18 -27.15
CA ILE A 482 -35.64 9.39 -28.51
C ILE A 482 -37.17 9.54 -28.47
N ILE A 483 -37.85 8.67 -27.71
CA ILE A 483 -39.30 8.70 -27.55
C ILE A 483 -39.75 10.02 -26.89
N ASN A 484 -39.10 10.43 -25.81
CA ASN A 484 -39.47 11.62 -25.04
C ASN A 484 -39.19 12.96 -25.75
N ARG A 485 -38.24 12.99 -26.70
CA ARG A 485 -37.91 14.19 -27.50
C ARG A 485 -38.75 14.34 -28.76
N SER A 486 -39.48 13.29 -29.14
CA SER A 486 -40.28 13.25 -30.36
C SER A 486 -41.73 13.61 -30.08
N SER A 487 -42.46 14.11 -31.08
CA SER A 487 -43.91 14.29 -30.95
C SER A 487 -44.59 12.93 -30.67
N PRO A 488 -45.59 12.86 -29.78
CA PRO A 488 -46.20 11.59 -29.34
C PRO A 488 -46.71 10.71 -30.48
N SER A 489 -47.19 11.31 -31.57
CA SER A 489 -47.71 10.60 -32.75
C SER A 489 -46.63 9.91 -33.60
N ASN A 490 -45.36 10.33 -33.51
CA ASN A 490 -44.27 9.83 -34.35
C ASN A 490 -43.12 9.20 -33.57
N ALA A 491 -43.18 9.21 -32.23
CA ALA A 491 -42.09 8.79 -31.35
C ALA A 491 -41.60 7.36 -31.61
N PHE A 492 -42.53 6.40 -31.75
CA PHE A 492 -42.18 5.02 -32.04
C PHE A 492 -41.61 4.84 -33.46
N SER A 493 -42.17 5.54 -34.45
CA SER A 493 -41.69 5.47 -35.84
C SER A 493 -40.24 5.97 -35.97
N ILE A 494 -39.88 7.04 -35.26
CA ILE A 494 -38.51 7.57 -35.21
C ILE A 494 -37.56 6.58 -34.53
N ALA A 495 -37.96 6.01 -33.39
CA ALA A 495 -37.16 5.01 -32.68
C ALA A 495 -36.95 3.73 -33.51
N SER A 496 -37.99 3.25 -34.19
CA SER A 496 -37.92 2.09 -35.09
C SER A 496 -36.98 2.34 -36.26
N LYS A 497 -37.02 3.53 -36.86
CA LYS A 497 -36.09 3.90 -37.93
C LYS A 497 -34.63 3.92 -37.46
N GLU A 498 -34.37 4.55 -36.32
CA GLU A 498 -33.03 4.59 -35.72
C GLU A 498 -32.50 3.18 -35.40
N LEU A 499 -33.36 2.31 -34.84
CA LEU A 499 -33.01 0.91 -34.57
C LEU A 499 -32.64 0.15 -35.84
N ILE A 500 -33.44 0.30 -36.91
CA ILE A 500 -33.18 -0.32 -38.21
C ILE A 500 -31.85 0.18 -38.79
N ASP A 501 -31.62 1.49 -38.79
CA ASP A 501 -30.41 2.10 -39.35
C ASP A 501 -29.16 1.62 -38.60
N LYS A 502 -29.21 1.57 -37.26
CA LYS A 502 -28.11 1.03 -36.44
C LYS A 502 -27.89 -0.47 -36.66
N ALA A 503 -28.96 -1.26 -36.75
CA ALA A 503 -28.85 -2.69 -36.98
C ALA A 503 -28.23 -3.00 -38.35
N LYS A 504 -28.63 -2.25 -39.40
CA LYS A 504 -28.05 -2.38 -40.75
C LYS A 504 -26.54 -2.15 -40.76
N LEU A 505 -26.05 -1.15 -40.03
CA LEU A 505 -24.61 -0.88 -39.91
C LEU A 505 -23.84 -2.06 -39.30
N LYS A 506 -24.46 -2.87 -38.44
CA LYS A 506 -23.83 -4.01 -37.74
C LYS A 506 -24.19 -5.37 -38.32
N ALA A 507 -25.13 -5.44 -39.24
CA ALA A 507 -25.65 -6.69 -39.80
C ALA A 507 -24.56 -7.55 -40.45
N HIS A 508 -23.56 -6.93 -41.08
CA HIS A 508 -22.43 -7.61 -41.71
C HIS A 508 -21.54 -8.41 -40.75
N TRP A 509 -21.66 -8.20 -39.43
CA TRP A 509 -20.95 -9.00 -38.44
C TRP A 509 -21.61 -10.37 -38.23
N PHE A 510 -22.91 -10.47 -38.51
CA PHE A 510 -23.72 -11.65 -38.25
C PHE A 510 -23.97 -12.47 -39.51
N LEU A 511 -24.41 -13.73 -39.34
CA LEU A 511 -24.98 -14.49 -40.46
C LEU A 511 -26.18 -13.72 -41.04
N GLU A 512 -27.09 -13.32 -40.15
CA GLU A 512 -28.21 -12.41 -40.45
C GLU A 512 -28.75 -11.81 -39.14
N ILE A 513 -29.27 -10.58 -39.21
CA ILE A 513 -30.11 -9.97 -38.16
C ILE A 513 -31.53 -9.86 -38.70
N THR A 514 -32.50 -10.47 -38.03
CA THR A 514 -33.92 -10.30 -38.31
C THR A 514 -34.57 -9.47 -37.20
N LEU A 515 -34.98 -8.24 -37.51
CA LEU A 515 -35.77 -7.38 -36.63
C LEU A 515 -37.26 -7.65 -36.84
N VAL A 516 -37.99 -7.99 -35.79
CA VAL A 516 -39.43 -8.22 -35.86
C VAL A 516 -40.17 -7.13 -35.09
N PHE A 517 -41.05 -6.41 -35.77
CA PHE A 517 -41.94 -5.39 -35.22
C PHE A 517 -43.39 -5.86 -35.28
N ASP A 518 -44.23 -5.35 -34.39
CA ASP A 518 -45.68 -5.44 -34.58
C ASP A 518 -46.08 -4.60 -35.80
N GLY A 519 -46.78 -5.22 -36.75
CA GLY A 519 -47.33 -4.55 -37.91
C GLY A 519 -48.82 -4.27 -37.77
N SER A 520 -49.30 -3.32 -38.57
CA SER A 520 -50.71 -2.92 -38.65
C SER A 520 -51.43 -3.49 -39.88
N GLU A 521 -50.68 -4.13 -40.78
CA GLU A 521 -51.16 -4.64 -42.07
C GLU A 521 -51.62 -6.11 -41.99
N PRO A 522 -52.51 -6.57 -42.90
CA PRO A 522 -53.05 -7.93 -42.88
C PRO A 522 -52.05 -9.02 -43.34
N LEU A 523 -50.94 -8.63 -43.97
CA LEU A 523 -49.87 -9.51 -44.41
C LEU A 523 -48.54 -9.09 -43.77
N ASN A 524 -47.61 -10.04 -43.64
CA ASN A 524 -46.27 -9.73 -43.19
C ASN A 524 -45.59 -8.86 -44.24
N ASN A 525 -45.07 -7.70 -43.83
CA ASN A 525 -44.23 -6.88 -44.69
C ASN A 525 -42.77 -7.16 -44.35
N ILE A 526 -42.03 -7.71 -45.31
CA ILE A 526 -40.63 -8.14 -45.13
C ILE A 526 -39.74 -7.28 -46.03
N ILE A 527 -38.78 -6.59 -45.42
CA ILE A 527 -37.80 -5.74 -46.08
C ILE A 527 -36.42 -6.32 -45.79
N THR A 528 -35.74 -6.82 -46.82
CA THR A 528 -34.37 -7.35 -46.68
C THR A 528 -33.37 -6.41 -47.33
N ASP A 529 -32.29 -6.11 -46.61
CA ASP A 529 -31.19 -5.25 -47.03
C ASP A 529 -29.86 -5.81 -46.49
N GLY A 530 -29.10 -6.50 -47.36
CA GLY A 530 -27.90 -7.23 -46.98
C GLY A 530 -28.17 -8.32 -45.95
N ASN A 531 -27.38 -8.36 -44.87
CA ASN A 531 -27.54 -9.30 -43.76
C ASN A 531 -28.61 -8.83 -42.74
N CYS A 532 -29.44 -7.85 -43.08
CA CYS A 532 -30.49 -7.31 -42.21
C CYS A 532 -31.86 -7.53 -42.84
N THR A 533 -32.75 -8.22 -42.14
CA THR A 533 -34.14 -8.40 -42.52
C THR A 533 -35.04 -7.74 -41.49
N VAL A 534 -35.95 -6.89 -41.94
CA VAL A 534 -36.99 -6.27 -41.10
C VAL A 534 -38.32 -6.91 -41.44
N VAL A 535 -39.03 -7.39 -40.43
CA VAL A 535 -40.35 -8.01 -40.56
C VAL A 535 -41.35 -7.22 -39.73
N TYR A 536 -42.37 -6.67 -40.38
CA TYR A 536 -43.57 -6.18 -39.70
C TYR A 536 -44.59 -7.30 -39.69
N ALA A 537 -44.90 -7.81 -38.49
CA ALA A 537 -45.82 -8.93 -38.30
C ALA A 537 -47.26 -8.55 -38.69
N ARG A 538 -47.95 -9.44 -39.41
CA ARG A 538 -49.36 -9.23 -39.76
C ARG A 538 -50.21 -9.05 -38.52
N LYS A 539 -51.21 -8.17 -38.59
CA LYS A 539 -52.16 -7.96 -37.50
C LYS A 539 -53.17 -9.12 -37.42
N VAL A 540 -52.96 -10.04 -36.48
CA VAL A 540 -53.86 -11.18 -36.18
C VAL A 540 -54.60 -10.95 -34.86
N GLN A 541 -53.94 -10.33 -33.89
CA GLN A 541 -54.44 -9.97 -32.56
C GLN A 541 -54.29 -8.45 -32.31
N GLU A 542 -54.91 -7.94 -31.23
CA GLU A 542 -54.78 -6.52 -30.85
C GLU A 542 -53.34 -6.16 -30.47
N GLU A 543 -52.59 -7.09 -29.85
CA GLU A 543 -51.20 -6.93 -29.39
C GLU A 543 -50.41 -8.25 -29.61
N HIS A 544 -49.07 -8.21 -29.51
CA HIS A 544 -48.17 -9.39 -29.54
C HIS A 544 -48.16 -10.21 -30.85
N ASN A 545 -48.31 -9.54 -32.00
CA ASN A 545 -48.24 -10.20 -33.31
C ASN A 545 -46.80 -10.58 -33.68
N ALA A 546 -45.82 -9.80 -33.22
CA ALA A 546 -44.40 -10.07 -33.37
C ALA A 546 -43.98 -11.41 -32.77
N ASP A 547 -44.52 -11.78 -31.60
CA ASP A 547 -44.19 -13.02 -30.88
C ASP A 547 -44.40 -14.27 -31.75
N LEU A 548 -45.53 -14.33 -32.48
CA LEU A 548 -45.84 -15.46 -33.37
C LEU A 548 -44.80 -15.59 -34.49
N VAL A 549 -44.44 -14.46 -35.11
CA VAL A 549 -43.46 -14.42 -36.18
C VAL A 549 -42.07 -14.79 -35.67
N ILE A 550 -41.70 -14.34 -34.45
CA ILE A 550 -40.45 -14.70 -33.79
C ILE A 550 -40.38 -16.22 -33.55
N LEU A 551 -41.44 -16.82 -33.01
CA LEU A 551 -41.49 -18.25 -32.74
C LEU A 551 -41.44 -19.08 -34.03
N GLU A 552 -42.22 -18.72 -35.05
CA GLU A 552 -42.19 -19.38 -36.37
C GLU A 552 -40.78 -19.28 -37.01
N LYS A 553 -40.13 -18.11 -36.91
CA LYS A 553 -38.82 -17.87 -37.49
C LYS A 553 -37.72 -18.63 -36.75
N THR A 554 -37.72 -18.61 -35.42
CA THR A 554 -36.75 -19.36 -34.60
C THR A 554 -36.88 -20.87 -34.85
N GLU A 555 -38.10 -21.41 -34.93
CA GLU A 555 -38.35 -22.82 -35.24
C GLU A 555 -37.87 -23.20 -36.65
N ALA A 556 -38.16 -22.38 -37.66
CA ALA A 556 -37.74 -22.63 -39.03
C ALA A 556 -36.21 -22.66 -39.17
N LEU A 557 -35.51 -21.72 -38.52
CA LEU A 557 -34.06 -21.64 -38.54
C LEU A 557 -33.40 -22.80 -37.75
N ALA A 558 -34.00 -23.18 -36.62
CA ALA A 558 -33.56 -24.34 -35.84
C ALA A 558 -33.66 -25.64 -36.64
N LYS A 559 -34.76 -25.85 -37.37
CA LYS A 559 -34.94 -27.01 -38.29
C LYS A 559 -33.89 -27.05 -39.40
N GLN A 560 -33.34 -25.90 -39.79
CA GLN A 560 -32.27 -25.79 -40.77
C GLN A 560 -30.87 -25.98 -40.15
N GLY A 561 -30.78 -26.18 -38.83
CA GLY A 561 -29.52 -26.32 -38.11
C GLY A 561 -28.73 -25.01 -37.98
N ILE A 562 -29.39 -23.86 -38.18
CA ILE A 562 -28.78 -22.54 -38.02
C ILE A 562 -28.72 -22.21 -36.53
N ASN A 563 -27.63 -21.56 -36.10
CA ASN A 563 -27.46 -21.14 -34.71
C ASN A 563 -28.26 -19.84 -34.46
N VAL A 564 -29.39 -19.95 -33.76
CA VAL A 564 -30.35 -18.88 -33.56
C VAL A 564 -30.21 -18.26 -32.18
N TRP A 565 -29.97 -16.95 -32.13
CA TRP A 565 -29.92 -16.19 -30.89
C TRP A 565 -31.10 -15.24 -30.84
N LEU A 566 -31.93 -15.38 -29.79
CA LEU A 566 -33.14 -14.58 -29.64
C LEU A 566 -32.87 -13.39 -28.71
N VAL A 567 -33.03 -12.17 -29.21
CA VAL A 567 -32.97 -10.93 -28.42
C VAL A 567 -34.38 -10.57 -27.95
N THR A 568 -34.65 -10.77 -26.67
CA THR A 568 -35.88 -10.31 -26.01
C THR A 568 -35.69 -10.38 -24.49
N ASN A 569 -36.30 -9.46 -23.74
CA ASN A 569 -36.44 -9.53 -22.29
C ASN A 569 -37.81 -10.11 -21.85
N ASP A 570 -38.66 -10.50 -22.81
CA ASP A 570 -39.93 -11.15 -22.53
C ASP A 570 -39.72 -12.63 -22.15
N TYR A 571 -39.97 -12.95 -20.88
CA TYR A 571 -39.88 -14.32 -20.37
C TYR A 571 -40.89 -15.28 -21.00
N GLY A 572 -42.07 -14.78 -21.42
CA GLY A 572 -43.09 -15.59 -22.08
C GLY A 572 -42.64 -16.08 -23.45
N ILE A 573 -41.97 -15.23 -24.23
CA ILE A 573 -41.39 -15.63 -25.53
C ILE A 573 -40.18 -16.54 -25.33
N ARG A 574 -39.32 -16.24 -24.34
CA ARG A 574 -38.15 -17.09 -24.02
C ARG A 574 -38.56 -18.53 -23.70
N ASN A 575 -39.55 -18.72 -22.85
CA ASN A 575 -40.03 -20.05 -22.47
C ASN A 575 -40.57 -20.83 -23.69
N LYS A 576 -41.25 -20.16 -24.62
CA LYS A 576 -41.78 -20.80 -25.84
C LYS A 576 -40.70 -21.10 -26.88
N ALA A 577 -39.61 -20.33 -26.89
CA ALA A 577 -38.49 -20.49 -27.81
C ALA A 577 -37.33 -21.33 -27.24
N GLU A 578 -37.48 -21.92 -26.04
CA GLU A 578 -36.39 -22.66 -25.37
C GLU A 578 -35.84 -23.81 -26.21
N ASP A 579 -36.70 -24.52 -26.94
CA ASP A 579 -36.28 -25.64 -27.78
C ASP A 579 -35.72 -25.21 -29.14
N THR A 580 -36.04 -24.00 -29.60
CA THR A 580 -35.70 -23.50 -30.94
C THR A 580 -34.54 -22.52 -30.93
N ALA A 581 -34.33 -21.80 -29.82
CA ALA A 581 -33.21 -20.88 -29.65
C ALA A 581 -31.97 -21.58 -29.08
N ASN A 582 -30.79 -21.20 -29.57
CA ASN A 582 -29.51 -21.67 -29.05
C ASN A 582 -29.02 -20.81 -27.88
N ALA A 583 -29.42 -19.53 -27.84
CA ALA A 583 -29.11 -18.60 -26.75
C ALA A 583 -30.16 -17.48 -26.70
N PHE A 584 -30.32 -16.89 -25.51
CA PHE A 584 -31.13 -15.69 -25.30
C PHE A 584 -30.24 -14.49 -25.04
N VAL A 585 -30.54 -13.35 -25.63
CA VAL A 585 -29.75 -12.13 -25.53
C VAL A 585 -30.59 -11.04 -24.87
N LEU A 586 -30.02 -10.36 -23.88
CA LEU A 586 -30.68 -9.22 -23.25
C LEU A 586 -30.83 -8.05 -24.24
N THR A 587 -31.95 -7.33 -24.19
CA THR A 587 -32.17 -6.16 -25.06
C THR A 587 -31.16 -5.05 -24.79
N GLU A 588 -30.67 -4.94 -23.55
CA GLU A 588 -29.60 -4.03 -23.15
C GLU A 588 -28.28 -4.38 -23.81
N ALA A 589 -27.93 -5.67 -23.86
CA ALA A 589 -26.70 -6.17 -24.48
C ALA A 589 -26.71 -5.90 -26.00
N PHE A 590 -27.88 -6.09 -26.64
CA PHE A 590 -28.08 -5.75 -28.04
C PHE A 590 -28.01 -4.25 -28.28
N THR A 591 -28.65 -3.44 -27.42
CA THR A 591 -28.59 -1.98 -27.53
C THR A 591 -27.16 -1.46 -27.39
N GLN A 592 -26.37 -1.99 -26.45
CA GLN A 592 -24.96 -1.62 -26.28
C GLN A 592 -24.14 -1.90 -27.55
N LEU A 593 -24.37 -3.04 -28.20
CA LEU A 593 -23.71 -3.39 -29.48
C LEU A 593 -24.03 -2.39 -30.59
N LEU A 594 -25.26 -1.89 -30.64
CA LEU A 594 -25.71 -0.93 -31.66
C LEU A 594 -25.21 0.50 -31.45
N LEU A 595 -24.79 0.85 -30.23
CA LEU A 595 -24.35 2.21 -29.87
C LEU A 595 -22.84 2.45 -30.01
N ILE A 596 -22.08 1.38 -30.25
CA ILE A 596 -20.66 1.42 -30.62
C ILE A 596 -20.56 1.52 -32.13
#